data_AF-A0A9D2QLF8-F1
#
_entry.id   AF-A0A9D2QLF8-F1
#
_cell.length_a   1.000
_cell.length_b   1.000
_cell.length_c   1.000
_cell.angle_alpha   90.00
_cell.angle_beta   90.00
_cell.angle_gamma   90.00
#
_symmetry.space_group_name_H-M   'P 1'
#
loop_
_entity.id
_entity.type
_entity.pdbx_description
1 polymer ?
#
loop_
_entity_poly.entity_id
_entity_poly.type
_entity_poly.pdbx_seq_one_letter_code
_entity_poly.pdbx_strand_id
1 'polypeptide(L)'
;MVYPSHYGPGNLGLAVPDAQPYETIYRSMSASRRVLAGLEAPEEEAEAVSGNDIAQETEAVSGNDVSQDAAVESVGVVSQETAAVSGNGAVSAGARTELPDPKEMEPAEEIRAQVRPWLQDFTATWVDGHITYGPEEIRAQIQAVYDAGYEEWILWNAANRYTEGGLLPEEEN
;
A
#
# COMPACT_ATOMS: atom_id res chain seq x y z
N MET A 1 -8.58 2.95 0.09
CA MET A 1 -8.35 4.06 -0.86
C MET A 1 -6.94 3.91 -1.37
N VAL A 2 -6.64 4.23 -2.62
CA VAL A 2 -5.29 4.03 -3.17
C VAL A 2 -4.82 5.38 -3.71
N TYR A 3 -4.22 6.17 -2.82
CA TYR A 3 -3.70 7.49 -3.13
C TYR A 3 -2.19 7.43 -3.10
N PRO A 4 -1.49 7.61 -4.23
CA PRO A 4 -0.03 7.53 -4.25
C PRO A 4 0.66 8.41 -3.19
N SER A 5 0.08 9.57 -2.86
CA SER A 5 0.55 10.47 -1.80
C SER A 5 0.51 9.90 -0.37
N HIS A 6 -0.22 8.81 -0.13
CA HIS A 6 -0.37 8.18 1.20
C HIS A 6 0.60 7.01 1.42
N TYR A 7 1.42 6.69 0.43
CA TYR A 7 2.45 5.68 0.54
C TYR A 7 3.79 6.36 0.83
N GLY A 8 4.43 5.96 1.93
CA GLY A 8 5.74 6.48 2.31
C GLY A 8 6.84 6.03 1.35
N PRO A 9 7.99 6.73 1.33
CA PRO A 9 9.16 6.30 0.57
C PRO A 9 9.55 4.84 0.90
N GLY A 10 9.72 4.02 -0.14
CA GLY A 10 10.04 2.59 -0.03
C GLY A 10 8.81 1.67 -0.04
N ASN A 11 7.61 2.18 0.23
CA ASN A 11 6.39 1.37 0.15
C ASN A 11 6.22 0.78 -1.26
N LEU A 12 5.70 -0.45 -1.31
CA LEU A 12 5.53 -1.21 -2.55
C LEU A 12 6.83 -1.37 -3.33
N GLY A 13 8.01 -1.18 -2.73
CA GLY A 13 9.29 -1.19 -3.43
C GLY A 13 9.52 0.02 -4.34
N LEU A 14 8.87 1.15 -4.06
CA LEU A 14 8.97 2.40 -4.83
C LEU A 14 9.67 3.47 -4.00
N ALA A 15 10.70 4.10 -4.56
CA ALA A 15 11.44 5.15 -3.86
C ALA A 15 10.55 6.34 -3.48
N VAL A 16 9.66 6.75 -4.39
CA VAL A 16 8.68 7.83 -4.17
C VAL A 16 7.38 7.39 -4.85
N PRO A 17 6.45 6.75 -4.11
CA PRO A 17 5.20 6.26 -4.67
C PRO A 17 4.35 7.35 -5.34
N ASP A 18 4.29 8.56 -4.78
CA ASP A 18 3.51 9.67 -5.34
C ASP A 18 3.97 10.09 -6.74
N ALA A 19 5.28 9.94 -7.01
CA ALA A 19 5.89 10.21 -8.31
C ALA A 19 5.74 9.05 -9.32
N GLN A 20 5.13 7.93 -8.90
CA GLN A 20 4.93 6.73 -9.74
C GLN A 20 3.47 6.25 -9.64
N PRO A 21 2.50 7.09 -10.06
CA PRO A 21 1.07 6.81 -9.87
C PRO A 21 0.62 5.48 -10.48
N TYR A 22 1.04 5.17 -11.71
CA TYR A 22 0.71 3.88 -12.35
C TYR A 22 1.17 2.71 -11.48
N GLU A 23 2.45 2.70 -11.09
CA GLU A 23 3.07 1.58 -10.40
C GLU A 23 2.49 1.40 -9.00
N THR A 24 2.22 2.50 -8.30
CA THR A 24 1.59 2.47 -6.97
C THR A 24 0.20 1.83 -7.02
N ILE A 25 -0.64 2.26 -7.98
CA ILE A 25 -1.97 1.64 -8.17
C ILE A 25 -1.82 0.18 -8.59
N TYR A 26 -1.00 -0.11 -9.61
CA TYR A 26 -0.87 -1.46 -10.15
C TYR A 26 -0.40 -2.46 -9.09
N ARG A 27 0.64 -2.12 -8.31
CA ARG A 27 1.15 -2.99 -7.23
C ARG A 27 0.11 -3.17 -6.13
N SER A 28 -0.52 -2.10 -5.65
CA SER A 28 -1.53 -2.19 -4.59
C SER A 28 -2.74 -3.03 -5.03
N MET A 29 -3.21 -2.85 -6.27
CA MET A 29 -4.36 -3.57 -6.79
C MET A 29 -4.00 -5.02 -7.15
N SER A 30 -2.79 -5.30 -7.63
CA SER A 30 -2.30 -6.66 -7.86
C SER A 30 -2.19 -7.46 -6.56
N ALA A 31 -1.71 -6.83 -5.48
CA ALA A 31 -1.70 -7.44 -4.15
C ALA A 31 -3.14 -7.78 -3.69
N SER A 32 -4.09 -6.87 -3.92
CA SER A 32 -5.51 -7.13 -3.66
C SER A 32 -6.05 -8.33 -4.48
N ARG A 33 -5.72 -8.45 -5.77
CA ARG A 33 -6.10 -9.60 -6.61
C ARG A 33 -5.60 -10.92 -6.06
N ARG A 34 -4.34 -10.97 -5.61
CA ARG A 34 -3.76 -12.18 -5.01
C ARG A 34 -4.55 -12.61 -3.78
N VAL A 35 -4.84 -11.67 -2.89
CA VAL A 35 -5.64 -11.94 -1.68
C VAL A 35 -7.05 -12.43 -2.03
N LEU A 36 -7.70 -11.79 -3.02
CA LEU A 36 -9.04 -12.21 -3.47
C LEU A 36 -9.03 -13.57 -4.17
N ALA A 37 -7.93 -13.95 -4.82
CA ALA A 37 -7.75 -15.27 -5.41
C ALA A 37 -7.39 -16.36 -4.37
N GLY A 38 -7.31 -16.01 -3.08
CA GLY A 38 -6.91 -16.92 -2.01
C GLY A 38 -5.41 -17.25 -1.99
N LEU A 39 -4.59 -16.43 -2.66
CA LEU A 39 -3.14 -16.52 -2.62
C LEU A 39 -2.61 -15.67 -1.46
N GLU A 40 -1.64 -16.17 -0.69
CA GLU A 40 -0.94 -15.35 0.30
C GLU A 40 -0.23 -14.19 -0.41
N ALA A 41 -0.43 -12.97 0.09
CA ALA A 41 0.34 -11.82 -0.36
C ALA A 41 1.82 -12.05 0.03
N PRO A 42 2.79 -11.79 -0.87
CA PRO A 42 4.20 -11.92 -0.49
C PRO A 42 4.50 -11.00 0.71
N GLU A 43 5.25 -11.50 1.69
CA GLU A 43 5.51 -10.81 2.97
C GLU A 43 6.08 -9.38 2.78
N GLU A 44 6.83 -9.13 1.70
CA GLU A 44 7.35 -7.80 1.34
C GLU A 44 6.29 -6.82 0.82
N GLU A 45 5.16 -7.30 0.28
CA GLU A 45 4.08 -6.45 -0.25
C GLU A 45 2.94 -6.24 0.75
N ALA A 46 2.70 -7.18 1.68
CA ALA A 46 1.59 -7.13 2.64
C ALA A 46 1.67 -5.93 3.61
N GLU A 47 2.87 -5.57 4.07
CA GLU A 47 3.14 -4.38 4.92
C GLU A 47 2.78 -3.06 4.22
N ALA A 48 2.71 -3.05 2.88
CA ALA A 48 2.49 -1.84 2.09
C ALA A 48 1.01 -1.60 1.69
N VAL A 49 0.09 -2.53 1.98
CA VAL A 49 -1.29 -2.47 1.43
C VAL A 49 -2.20 -1.48 2.17
N SER A 50 -1.85 -1.07 3.40
CA SER A 50 -2.67 -0.15 4.20
C SER A 50 -2.10 1.27 4.20
N GLY A 51 -2.39 2.05 3.15
CA GLY A 51 -2.15 3.50 3.12
C GLY A 51 -3.07 4.32 4.07
N ASN A 52 -3.75 3.65 5.01
CA ASN A 52 -4.61 4.26 6.02
C ASN A 52 -4.00 4.18 7.43
N ASP A 53 -2.87 3.49 7.61
CA ASP A 53 -2.11 3.49 8.84
C ASP A 53 -1.22 4.74 8.89
N ILE A 54 -1.86 5.89 9.11
CA ILE A 54 -1.13 7.04 9.64
C ILE A 54 -0.63 6.59 11.02
N ALA A 55 0.65 6.21 11.10
CA ALA A 55 1.40 6.31 12.33
C ALA A 55 1.32 7.78 12.76
N GLN A 56 0.30 8.12 13.54
CA GLN A 56 0.30 9.36 14.30
C GLN A 56 1.42 9.18 15.32
N GLU A 57 2.56 9.81 15.07
CA GLU A 57 3.43 10.18 16.18
C GLU A 57 2.58 11.03 17.13
N THR A 58 2.18 10.42 18.24
CA THR A 58 1.47 11.11 19.31
C THR A 58 2.46 12.04 20.00
N GLU A 59 2.63 13.24 19.46
CA GLU A 59 3.14 14.36 20.25
C GLU A 59 2.04 14.73 21.26
N ALA A 60 2.09 14.08 22.41
CA ALA A 60 1.22 14.37 23.54
C ALA A 60 1.49 15.80 24.03
N VAL A 61 0.51 16.69 23.86
CA VAL A 61 0.42 17.95 24.61
C VAL A 61 0.34 17.60 26.09
N SER A 62 1.46 17.72 26.80
CA SER A 62 1.56 17.53 28.24
C SER A 62 1.58 18.89 28.93
N GLY A 63 0.46 19.20 29.61
CA GLY A 63 0.38 20.32 30.55
C GLY A 63 1.09 20.02 31.87
N ASN A 64 1.68 21.07 32.44
CA ASN A 64 2.25 21.14 33.79
C ASN A 64 1.39 20.45 34.88
N ASP A 65 1.98 19.66 35.77
CA ASP A 65 2.43 20.09 37.11
C ASP A 65 3.12 18.95 37.90
N VAL A 66 4.34 19.26 38.38
CA VAL A 66 4.95 18.96 39.69
C VAL A 66 5.40 17.54 40.13
N SER A 67 6.63 17.56 40.66
CA SER A 67 7.33 16.66 41.60
C SER A 67 8.18 15.51 41.05
N GLN A 68 9.48 15.82 40.93
CA GLN A 68 10.59 14.88 41.06
C GLN A 68 10.73 14.44 42.53
N ASP A 69 10.93 13.13 42.76
CA ASP A 69 12.03 12.67 43.61
C ASP A 69 12.22 11.14 43.59
N ALA A 70 13.49 10.78 43.77
CA ALA A 70 14.03 9.52 44.29
C ALA A 70 14.26 8.31 43.34
N ALA A 71 15.56 8.10 43.11
CA ALA A 71 16.24 6.91 42.61
C ALA A 71 15.98 5.64 43.44
N VAL A 72 16.15 4.47 42.81
CA VAL A 72 16.76 3.26 43.43
C VAL A 72 17.29 2.30 42.35
N GLU A 73 18.31 1.55 42.75
CA GLU A 73 19.36 0.89 41.98
C GLU A 73 19.04 -0.44 41.29
N SER A 74 19.99 -0.79 40.42
CA SER A 74 20.30 -2.08 39.77
C SER A 74 20.30 -3.32 40.67
N VAL A 75 19.80 -4.46 40.15
CA VAL A 75 20.34 -5.81 40.40
C VAL A 75 20.08 -6.70 39.16
N GLY A 76 21.08 -7.45 38.71
CA GLY A 76 21.06 -8.24 37.48
C GLY A 76 20.83 -9.75 37.62
N VAL A 77 20.91 -10.37 36.43
CA VAL A 77 21.24 -11.77 36.07
C VAL A 77 20.17 -12.85 36.39
N VAL A 78 19.72 -13.56 35.34
CA VAL A 78 19.94 -15.03 35.12
C VAL A 78 19.38 -15.44 33.76
N SER A 79 20.22 -16.14 32.99
CA SER A 79 19.94 -16.85 31.74
C SER A 79 19.12 -18.13 31.97
N GLN A 80 18.19 -18.43 31.06
CA GLN A 80 17.85 -19.81 30.70
C GLN A 80 17.65 -19.92 29.18
N GLU A 81 18.47 -20.79 28.60
CA GLU A 81 18.40 -21.33 27.25
C GLU A 81 17.46 -22.54 27.26
N THR A 82 16.58 -22.70 26.26
CA THR A 82 16.21 -24.03 25.76
C THR A 82 15.84 -24.02 24.28
N ALA A 83 16.56 -24.88 23.55
CA ALA A 83 16.16 -25.69 22.40
C ALA A 83 16.06 -25.03 21.01
N ALA A 84 17.21 -25.08 20.33
CA ALA A 84 17.29 -25.21 18.88
C ALA A 84 16.72 -26.57 18.42
N VAL A 85 15.87 -26.55 17.39
CA VAL A 85 15.62 -27.73 16.55
C VAL A 85 16.25 -27.46 15.19
N SER A 86 17.29 -28.23 14.93
CA SER A 86 17.97 -28.35 13.64
C SER A 86 17.05 -29.06 12.64
N GLY A 87 16.77 -28.38 11.54
CA GLY A 87 16.18 -28.97 10.34
C GLY A 87 16.95 -28.49 9.12
N ASN A 88 18.08 -29.13 8.82
CA ASN A 88 18.74 -28.98 7.52
C ASN A 88 17.88 -29.66 6.46
N GLY A 89 16.91 -28.93 5.92
CA GLY A 89 16.31 -29.20 4.62
C GLY A 89 16.93 -28.25 3.61
N ALA A 90 17.83 -28.75 2.77
CA ALA A 90 18.23 -28.02 1.59
C ALA A 90 16.98 -27.78 0.73
N VAL A 91 16.42 -26.56 0.80
CA VAL A 91 15.45 -26.12 -0.19
C VAL A 91 16.24 -25.90 -1.47
N SER A 92 16.16 -26.92 -2.35
CA SER A 92 16.42 -26.79 -3.77
C SER A 92 15.88 -25.43 -4.22
N ALA A 93 16.71 -24.66 -4.93
CA ALA A 93 16.29 -23.49 -5.68
C ALA A 93 15.22 -23.92 -6.70
N GLY A 94 13.97 -23.99 -6.23
CA GLY A 94 12.80 -24.31 -7.01
C GLY A 94 12.55 -23.17 -7.96
N ALA A 95 12.26 -23.51 -9.22
CA ALA A 95 11.87 -22.57 -10.25
C ALA A 95 10.93 -21.51 -9.66
N ARG A 96 11.24 -20.23 -9.88
CA ARG A 96 10.25 -19.16 -9.72
C ARG A 96 9.13 -19.49 -10.70
N THR A 97 8.08 -20.13 -10.23
CA THR A 97 6.81 -20.12 -10.93
C THR A 97 6.45 -18.64 -11.07
N GLU A 98 6.46 -18.12 -12.30
CA GLU A 98 6.00 -16.76 -12.55
C GLU A 98 4.59 -16.64 -11.98
N LEU A 99 4.36 -15.62 -11.15
CA LEU A 99 3.01 -15.33 -10.65
C LEU A 99 2.12 -15.05 -11.85
N PRO A 100 0.87 -15.55 -11.87
CA PRO A 100 -0.04 -15.28 -12.96
C PRO A 100 -0.30 -13.77 -13.08
N ASP A 101 -0.67 -13.32 -14.28
CA ASP A 101 -1.09 -11.93 -14.50
C ASP A 101 -2.27 -11.60 -13.58
N PRO A 102 -2.25 -10.49 -12.81
CA PRO A 102 -3.37 -10.05 -11.98
C PRO A 102 -4.73 -10.04 -12.69
N LYS A 103 -4.77 -9.75 -13.99
CA LYS A 103 -6.01 -9.78 -14.80
C LYS A 103 -6.62 -11.16 -14.92
N GLU A 104 -5.79 -12.19 -14.87
CA GLU A 104 -6.20 -13.59 -15.02
C GLU A 104 -6.55 -14.23 -13.68
N MET A 105 -6.38 -13.49 -12.57
CA MET A 105 -6.73 -13.96 -11.24
C MET A 105 -8.23 -13.81 -10.96
N GLU A 106 -8.90 -14.94 -10.95
CA GLU A 106 -10.30 -15.03 -10.53
C GLU A 106 -10.41 -15.01 -9.00
N PRO A 107 -11.35 -14.25 -8.42
CA PRO A 107 -11.65 -14.32 -7.00
C PRO A 107 -12.07 -15.73 -6.59
N ALA A 108 -11.69 -16.16 -5.39
CA ALA A 108 -12.16 -17.41 -4.81
C ALA A 108 -13.70 -17.43 -4.78
N GLU A 109 -14.32 -18.58 -5.03
CA GLU A 109 -15.79 -18.72 -5.19
C GLU A 109 -16.61 -18.17 -3.99
N GLU A 110 -16.00 -18.13 -2.81
CA GLU A 110 -16.62 -17.60 -1.58
C GLU A 110 -16.57 -16.06 -1.48
N ILE A 111 -15.69 -15.41 -2.24
CA ILE A 111 -15.50 -13.97 -2.26
C ILE A 111 -16.37 -13.35 -3.36
N ARG A 112 -17.44 -12.67 -2.94
CA ARG A 112 -18.43 -12.03 -3.83
C ARG A 112 -18.33 -10.50 -3.93
N ALA A 113 -17.35 -9.90 -3.28
CA ALA A 113 -17.24 -8.44 -3.25
C ALA A 113 -16.57 -7.91 -4.53
N GLN A 114 -17.23 -6.98 -5.22
CA GLN A 114 -16.61 -6.18 -6.27
C GLN A 114 -15.78 -5.07 -5.62
N VAL A 115 -14.56 -4.84 -6.12
CA VAL A 115 -13.66 -3.83 -5.58
C VAL A 115 -13.65 -2.62 -6.52
N ARG A 116 -13.90 -1.45 -5.94
CA ARG A 116 -13.84 -0.16 -6.62
C ARG A 116 -12.93 0.79 -5.85
N PRO A 117 -11.64 0.94 -6.24
CA PRO A 117 -10.73 1.82 -5.55
C PRO A 117 -11.11 3.28 -5.74
N TRP A 118 -10.84 4.08 -4.70
CA TRP A 118 -10.80 5.53 -4.80
C TRP A 118 -9.40 5.94 -5.26
N LEU A 119 -9.31 6.74 -6.32
CA LEU A 119 -8.10 7.27 -6.97
C LEU A 119 -7.89 8.75 -6.65
N GLN A 120 -6.64 9.20 -6.64
CA GLN A 120 -6.24 10.56 -6.30
C GLN A 120 -6.39 11.51 -7.50
N ASP A 121 -7.13 12.61 -7.34
CA ASP A 121 -7.24 13.68 -8.34
C ASP A 121 -6.84 15.05 -7.77
N PHE A 122 -5.77 15.09 -6.97
CA PHE A 122 -5.23 16.31 -6.39
C PHE A 122 -3.71 16.20 -6.23
N THR A 123 -3.04 17.35 -6.11
CA THR A 123 -1.61 17.43 -5.81
C THR A 123 -1.40 17.60 -4.31
N ALA A 124 -0.73 16.64 -3.67
CA ALA A 124 -0.42 16.66 -2.25
C ALA A 124 0.88 17.44 -1.98
N THR A 125 0.84 18.78 -2.06
CA THR A 125 2.04 19.63 -1.97
C THR A 125 2.80 19.54 -0.63
N TRP A 126 2.20 18.93 0.37
CA TRP A 126 2.77 18.67 1.69
C TRP A 126 3.54 17.35 1.79
N VAL A 127 3.53 16.52 0.75
CA VAL A 127 4.29 15.26 0.70
C VAL A 127 5.65 15.49 0.07
N ASP A 128 6.70 14.96 0.69
CA ASP A 128 8.05 15.03 0.14
C ASP A 128 8.17 14.19 -1.13
N GLY A 129 8.70 14.79 -2.19
CA GLY A 129 8.79 14.15 -3.51
C GLY A 129 7.49 14.14 -4.30
N HIS A 130 6.47 14.90 -3.88
CA HIS A 130 5.23 15.00 -4.64
C HIS A 130 5.43 15.49 -6.08
N ILE A 131 4.51 15.09 -6.95
CA ILE A 131 4.41 15.61 -8.32
C ILE A 131 3.12 16.41 -8.50
N THR A 132 3.06 17.23 -9.55
CA THR A 132 1.79 17.84 -9.96
C THR A 132 0.93 16.79 -10.65
N TYR A 133 -0.31 16.64 -10.19
CA TYR A 133 -1.28 15.73 -10.80
C TYR A 133 -2.07 16.48 -11.88
N GLY A 134 -1.96 15.98 -13.11
CA GLY A 134 -2.73 16.41 -14.26
C GLY A 134 -3.28 15.22 -15.05
N PRO A 135 -3.75 15.45 -16.29
CA PRO A 135 -4.37 14.43 -17.13
C PRO A 135 -3.59 13.11 -17.23
N GLU A 136 -2.27 13.20 -17.36
CA GLU A 136 -1.39 12.03 -17.53
C GLU A 136 -1.33 11.17 -16.26
N GLU A 137 -1.17 11.77 -15.09
CA GLU A 137 -1.14 11.07 -13.81
C GLU A 137 -2.50 10.44 -13.47
N ILE A 138 -3.61 11.12 -13.81
CA ILE A 138 -4.96 10.55 -13.63
C ILE A 138 -5.17 9.37 -14.57
N ARG A 139 -4.79 9.51 -15.85
CA ARG A 139 -4.92 8.43 -16.82
C ARG A 139 -4.06 7.23 -16.43
N ALA A 140 -2.85 7.47 -15.91
CA ALA A 140 -1.95 6.43 -15.44
C ALA A 140 -2.56 5.60 -14.30
N GLN A 141 -3.21 6.24 -13.32
CA GLN A 141 -3.91 5.52 -12.25
C GLN A 141 -5.08 4.69 -12.79
N ILE A 142 -5.92 5.27 -13.65
CA ILE A 142 -7.06 4.57 -14.25
C ILE A 142 -6.59 3.35 -15.06
N GLN A 143 -5.54 3.54 -15.87
CA GLN A 143 -4.95 2.46 -16.66
C GLN A 143 -4.40 1.35 -15.76
N ALA A 144 -3.74 1.67 -14.66
CA ALA A 144 -3.26 0.69 -13.69
C ALA A 144 -4.38 -0.12 -13.01
N VAL A 145 -5.56 0.49 -12.77
CA VAL A 145 -6.74 -0.24 -12.27
C VAL A 145 -7.18 -1.31 -13.28
N TYR A 146 -7.32 -0.92 -14.55
CA TYR A 146 -7.63 -1.86 -15.63
C TYR A 146 -6.54 -2.91 -15.79
N ASP A 147 -5.29 -2.49 -15.64
CA ASP A 147 -4.14 -3.38 -15.79
C ASP A 147 -4.01 -4.39 -14.66
N ALA A 148 -4.52 -4.08 -13.47
CA ALA A 148 -4.67 -5.01 -12.37
C ALA A 148 -5.98 -5.84 -12.44
N GLY A 149 -6.73 -5.75 -13.54
CA GLY A 149 -7.92 -6.56 -13.78
C GLY A 149 -9.19 -6.03 -13.13
N TYR A 150 -9.21 -4.80 -12.63
CA TYR A 150 -10.43 -4.19 -12.09
C TYR A 150 -11.11 -3.32 -13.14
N GLU A 151 -12.43 -3.25 -13.12
CA GLU A 151 -13.22 -2.56 -14.16
C GLU A 151 -13.75 -1.20 -13.68
N GLU A 152 -13.76 -0.97 -12.38
CA GLU A 152 -14.41 0.19 -11.78
C GLU A 152 -13.46 0.96 -10.88
N TRP A 153 -13.65 2.27 -10.77
CA TRP A 153 -12.90 3.16 -9.89
C TRP A 153 -13.73 4.43 -9.59
N ILE A 154 -13.30 5.22 -8.60
CA ILE A 154 -13.88 6.53 -8.27
C ILE A 154 -12.75 7.53 -8.09
N LEU A 155 -12.81 8.70 -8.74
CA LEU A 155 -11.88 9.78 -8.46
C LEU A 155 -12.28 10.54 -7.19
N TRP A 156 -11.29 10.96 -6.42
CA TRP A 156 -11.49 11.76 -5.23
C TRP A 156 -10.65 13.04 -5.26
N ASN A 157 -11.32 14.16 -4.97
CA ASN A 157 -10.68 15.44 -4.67
C ASN A 157 -11.54 16.20 -3.65
N ALA A 158 -10.96 16.59 -2.52
CA ALA A 158 -11.65 17.35 -1.47
C ALA A 158 -12.26 18.68 -1.97
N ALA A 159 -11.66 19.30 -2.99
CA ALA A 159 -12.17 20.51 -3.63
C ALA A 159 -13.33 20.26 -4.60
N ASN A 160 -13.71 18.99 -4.83
CA ASN A 160 -14.73 18.57 -5.81
C ASN A 160 -14.46 19.12 -7.23
N ARG A 161 -13.18 19.23 -7.60
CA ARG A 161 -12.75 19.55 -8.97
C ARG A 161 -12.07 18.32 -9.53
N TYR A 162 -12.47 17.91 -10.71
CA TYR A 162 -11.97 16.69 -11.33
C TYR A 162 -11.27 17.01 -12.66
N THR A 163 -10.16 16.34 -12.92
CA THR A 163 -9.33 16.54 -14.09
C THR A 163 -9.89 15.74 -15.27
N GLU A 164 -10.82 16.35 -16.00
CA GLU A 164 -11.52 15.71 -17.14
C GLU A 164 -10.57 15.17 -18.21
N GLY A 165 -9.41 15.81 -18.43
CA GLY A 165 -8.44 15.37 -19.44
C GLY A 165 -7.82 13.99 -19.19
N GLY A 166 -7.93 13.43 -17.98
CA GLY A 166 -7.49 12.06 -17.68
C GLY A 166 -8.53 10.98 -18.01
N LEU A 167 -9.77 11.38 -18.33
CA LEU A 167 -10.88 10.49 -18.66
C LEU A 167 -10.88 10.14 -20.15
N LEU A 168 -11.40 8.96 -20.51
CA LEU A 168 -11.68 8.67 -21.92
C LEU A 168 -12.87 9.52 -22.39
N PRO A 169 -12.83 10.05 -23.63
CA PRO A 169 -13.99 10.66 -24.24
C PRO A 169 -15.10 9.60 -24.47
N GLU A 170 -16.37 10.02 -24.47
CA GLU A 170 -17.54 9.13 -24.57
C GLU A 170 -17.56 8.23 -25.83
N GLU A 171 -16.74 8.51 -26.84
CA GLU A 171 -16.71 7.78 -28.11
C GLU A 171 -15.69 6.62 -28.18
N GLU A 172 -14.90 6.38 -27.11
CA GLU A 172 -13.86 5.35 -27.07
C GLU A 172 -14.18 4.11 -26.20
N ASN A 173 -15.46 3.91 -25.83
CA ASN A 173 -15.96 2.71 -25.12
C ASN A 173 -16.67 1.72 -26.06
#